data_AF-X0TAK6-F1
#
_entry.id   AF-X0TAK6-F1
#
_cell.length_a   1.000
_cell.length_b   1.000
_cell.length_c   1.000
_cell.angle_alpha   90.00
_cell.angle_beta   90.00
_cell.angle_gamma   90.00
#
_symmetry.space_group_name_H-M   'P 1'
#
loop_
_entity.id
_entity.type
_entity.pdbx_description
1 polymer ?
#
loop_
_entity_poly.entity_id
_entity_poly.type
_entity_poly.pdbx_seq_one_letter_code
_entity_poly.pdbx_strand_id
1 'polypeptide(L)'
;MNRDDALASIEANVENRNLINHMLATEAIMRALARHFGEDEEVWGLTGLLHDIDVELTEGDMRAHSKLGADIARELGASEEMAQAI
;
A
#
# COMPACT_ATOMS: atom_id res chain seq x y z
N MET A 1 -7.07 -0.34 10.04
CA MET A 1 -6.63 0.99 9.59
C MET A 1 -7.73 1.66 8.75
N ASN A 2 -7.76 3.00 8.66
CA ASN A 2 -8.57 3.70 7.67
C ASN A 2 -7.69 4.26 6.53
N ARG A 3 -8.31 4.67 5.42
CA ARG A 3 -7.59 5.17 4.23
C ARG A 3 -6.83 6.49 4.48
N ASP A 4 -7.33 7.35 5.34
CA ASP A 4 -6.71 8.66 5.62
C ASP A 4 -5.40 8.48 6.39
N ASP A 5 -5.37 7.56 7.36
CA ASP A 5 -4.15 7.18 8.09
C ASP A 5 -3.09 6.59 7.13
N ALA A 6 -3.54 5.76 6.17
CA ALA A 6 -2.67 5.17 5.15
C ALA A 6 -2.03 6.26 4.27
N LEU A 7 -2.85 7.20 3.80
CA LEU A 7 -2.39 8.29 2.94
C LEU A 7 -1.43 9.22 3.67
N ALA A 8 -1.73 9.56 4.92
CA ALA A 8 -0.83 10.36 5.75
C ALA A 8 0.53 9.68 5.96
N SER A 9 0.55 8.34 6.11
CA SER A 9 1.79 7.58 6.21
C SER A 9 2.58 7.56 4.89
N ILE A 10 1.89 7.46 3.75
CA ILE A 10 2.53 7.54 2.42
C ILE A 10 3.17 8.92 2.22
N GLU A 11 2.45 10.00 2.52
CA GLU A 11 2.98 11.37 2.39
C GLU A 11 4.18 11.65 3.31
N ALA A 12 4.33 10.87 4.39
CA ALA A 12 5.48 10.95 5.29
C ALA A 12 6.70 10.12 4.81
N ASN A 13 6.48 9.06 4.03
CA ASN A 13 7.51 8.08 3.64
C ASN A 13 7.94 8.18 2.18
N VAL A 14 7.14 8.79 1.32
CA VAL A 14 7.36 8.87 -0.14
C VAL A 14 7.25 10.33 -0.59
N GLU A 15 8.37 10.93 -1.01
CA GLU A 15 8.40 12.32 -1.49
C GLU A 15 8.08 12.43 -3.00
N ASN A 16 8.36 11.37 -3.76
CA ASN A 16 8.15 11.38 -5.20
C ASN A 16 6.65 11.32 -5.55
N ARG A 17 6.14 12.46 -6.03
CA ARG A 17 4.74 12.59 -6.49
C ARG A 17 4.32 11.58 -7.55
N ASN A 18 5.23 11.13 -8.43
CA ASN A 18 4.88 10.13 -9.43
C ASN A 18 4.66 8.75 -8.79
N LEU A 19 5.41 8.41 -7.73
CA LEU A 19 5.20 7.19 -6.96
C LEU A 19 3.90 7.25 -6.16
N ILE A 20 3.60 8.39 -5.52
CA ILE A 20 2.30 8.59 -4.87
C ILE A 20 1.15 8.42 -5.88
N ASN A 21 1.25 9.01 -7.08
CA ASN A 21 0.24 8.84 -8.12
C ASN A 21 0.11 7.38 -8.59
N HIS A 22 1.22 6.64 -8.66
CA HIS A 22 1.24 5.21 -8.98
C HIS A 22 0.52 4.38 -7.91
N MET A 23 0.75 4.66 -6.63
CA MET A 23 0.07 4.01 -5.51
C MET A 23 -1.44 4.31 -5.51
N LEU A 24 -1.83 5.57 -5.76
CA LEU A 24 -3.24 5.96 -5.91
C LEU A 24 -3.92 5.28 -7.11
N ALA A 25 -3.21 5.17 -8.24
CA ALA A 25 -3.73 4.46 -9.40
C ALA A 25 -3.91 2.96 -9.11
N THR A 26 -2.97 2.36 -8.39
CA THR A 26 -3.01 0.95 -7.98
C THR A 26 -4.18 0.69 -7.02
N GLU A 27 -4.43 1.58 -6.05
CA GLU A 27 -5.64 1.51 -5.22
C GLU A 27 -6.92 1.46 -6.08
N ALA A 28 -7.05 2.38 -7.04
CA ALA A 28 -8.24 2.47 -7.89
C ALA A 28 -8.43 1.19 -8.73
N ILE A 29 -7.35 0.63 -9.27
CA ILE A 29 -7.35 -0.63 -10.01
C ILE A 29 -7.76 -1.79 -9.08
N MET A 30 -7.14 -1.89 -7.90
CA MET A 30 -7.42 -2.98 -6.96
C MET A 30 -8.87 -2.96 -6.48
N ARG A 31 -9.45 -1.78 -6.20
CA ARG A 31 -10.88 -1.65 -5.91
C ARG A 31 -11.76 -2.12 -7.08
N ALA A 32 -11.39 -1.80 -8.32
CA ALA A 32 -12.13 -2.26 -9.50
C ALA A 32 -12.04 -3.79 -9.69
N LEU A 33 -10.87 -4.37 -9.43
CA LEU A 33 -10.68 -5.82 -9.48
C LEU A 33 -11.45 -6.53 -8.37
N ALA A 34 -11.44 -6.00 -7.14
CA ALA A 34 -12.23 -6.55 -6.04
C ALA A 34 -13.73 -6.64 -6.40
N ARG A 35 -14.30 -5.56 -6.96
CA ARG A 35 -15.68 -5.59 -7.48
C ARG A 35 -15.91 -6.63 -8.57
N HIS A 36 -14.94 -6.79 -9.47
CA HIS A 36 -15.04 -7.77 -10.56
C HIS A 36 -15.04 -9.21 -10.05
N PHE A 37 -14.23 -9.50 -9.04
CA PHE A 37 -14.09 -10.85 -8.46
C PHE A 37 -15.05 -11.12 -7.29
N GLY A 38 -15.76 -10.10 -6.79
CA GLY A 38 -16.66 -10.25 -5.64
C GLY A 38 -15.92 -10.28 -4.29
N GLU A 39 -14.75 -9.65 -4.23
CA GLU A 39 -13.87 -9.58 -3.06
C GLU A 39 -14.06 -8.26 -2.28
N ASP A 40 -13.42 -8.15 -1.12
CA ASP A 40 -13.48 -6.94 -0.28
C ASP A 40 -12.71 -5.77 -0.91
N GLU A 41 -13.45 -4.75 -1.34
CA GLU A 41 -12.91 -3.55 -1.98
C GLU A 41 -11.98 -2.74 -1.09
N GLU A 42 -12.19 -2.74 0.22
CA GLU A 42 -11.40 -1.96 1.17
C GLU A 42 -10.07 -2.64 1.44
N VAL A 43 -10.08 -3.96 1.67
CA VAL A 43 -8.84 -4.76 1.81
C VAL A 43 -7.97 -4.64 0.55
N TRP A 44 -8.55 -4.84 -0.63
CA TRP A 44 -7.82 -4.75 -1.90
C TRP A 44 -7.32 -3.33 -2.18
N GLY A 45 -8.19 -2.33 -1.96
CA GLY A 45 -7.84 -0.92 -2.18
C GLY A 45 -6.69 -0.47 -1.29
N LEU A 46 -6.76 -0.75 0.02
CA LEU A 46 -5.72 -0.37 0.96
C LEU A 46 -4.40 -1.14 0.73
N THR A 47 -4.47 -2.41 0.34
CA THR A 47 -3.30 -3.19 -0.06
C THR A 47 -2.60 -2.54 -1.26
N GLY A 48 -3.36 -2.22 -2.31
CA GLY A 48 -2.83 -1.53 -3.49
C GLY A 48 -2.30 -0.13 -3.19
N LEU A 49 -2.92 0.57 -2.24
CA LEU A 49 -2.46 1.89 -1.81
C LEU A 49 -1.10 1.81 -1.09
N LEU A 50 -0.88 0.80 -0.25
CA LEU A 50 0.32 0.70 0.59
C LEU A 50 1.50 -0.05 -0.02
N HIS A 51 1.32 -0.74 -1.16
CA HIS A 51 2.31 -1.71 -1.67
C HIS A 51 3.75 -1.17 -1.82
N ASP A 52 3.90 0.11 -2.17
CA ASP A 52 5.19 0.76 -2.40
C ASP A 52 5.59 1.76 -1.28
N ILE A 53 4.97 1.70 -0.09
CA ILE A 53 5.19 2.69 0.98
C ILE A 53 6.65 2.77 1.48
N ASP A 54 7.44 1.72 1.28
CA ASP A 54 8.84 1.62 1.72
C ASP A 54 9.86 1.84 0.60
N VAL A 55 9.43 2.13 -0.62
CA VAL A 55 10.31 2.13 -1.81
C VAL A 55 11.44 3.17 -1.70
N GLU A 56 11.16 4.34 -1.12
CA GLU A 56 12.17 5.38 -0.91
C GLU A 56 13.03 5.10 0.34
N LEU A 57 12.42 4.54 1.40
CA LEU A 57 13.11 4.15 2.63
C LEU A 57 14.14 3.05 2.40
N THR A 58 13.88 2.18 1.43
CA THR A 58 14.78 1.10 1.01
C THR A 58 15.76 1.53 -0.07
N GLU A 59 15.75 2.81 -0.48
CA GLU A 59 16.56 3.35 -1.58
C GLU A 59 16.41 2.54 -2.89
N GLY A 60 15.25 1.90 -3.08
CA GLY A 60 14.99 1.00 -4.21
C GLY A 60 15.66 -0.37 -4.14
N ASP A 61 16.19 -0.80 -2.98
CA ASP A 61 16.69 -2.17 -2.81
C ASP A 61 15.54 -3.18 -2.79
N MET A 62 15.33 -3.82 -3.94
CA MET A 62 14.31 -4.87 -4.14
C MET A 62 14.48 -6.10 -3.24
N ARG A 63 15.60 -6.26 -2.52
CA ARG A 63 15.76 -7.36 -1.52
C ARG A 63 15.12 -7.00 -0.17
N ALA A 64 14.95 -5.70 0.08
CA ALA A 64 14.43 -5.12 1.31
C ALA A 64 13.01 -4.57 1.14
N HIS A 65 12.71 -4.00 -0.03
CA HIS A 65 11.37 -3.57 -0.43
C HIS A 65 10.33 -4.70 -0.24
N SER A 66 9.08 -4.32 -0.03
CA SER A 66 7.96 -5.15 0.43
C SER A 66 8.08 -5.63 1.88
N LYS A 67 9.26 -6.03 2.38
CA LYS A 67 9.38 -6.51 3.77
C LYS A 67 9.16 -5.37 4.76
N LEU A 68 9.82 -4.23 4.54
CA LEU A 68 9.60 -3.04 5.35
C LEU A 68 8.20 -2.49 5.13
N GLY A 69 7.69 -2.52 3.90
CA GLY A 69 6.32 -2.13 3.56
C GLY A 69 5.27 -2.92 4.33
N ALA A 70 5.42 -4.25 4.40
CA ALA A 70 4.57 -5.14 5.18
C ALA A 70 4.64 -4.83 6.68
N ASP A 71 5.82 -4.54 7.22
CA ASP A 71 5.99 -4.17 8.62
C ASP A 71 5.30 -2.82 8.93
N ILE A 72 5.48 -1.80 8.09
CA ILE A 72 4.78 -0.52 8.21
C ILE A 72 3.26 -0.72 8.13
N ALA A 73 2.78 -1.55 7.20
CA ALA A 73 1.35 -1.86 7.08
C ALA A 73 0.80 -2.51 8.36
N ARG A 74 1.54 -3.46 8.97
CA ARG A 74 1.16 -4.05 10.27
C ARG A 74 1.10 -3.01 11.38
N GLU A 75 2.08 -2.12 11.45
CA GLU A 75 2.11 -1.03 12.45
C GLU A 75 0.92 -0.06 12.32
N LEU A 76 0.48 0.19 11.09
CA LEU A 76 -0.73 0.98 10.80
C LEU A 76 -2.03 0.23 11.15
N GLY A 77 -1.96 -1.07 11.43
CA GLY A 77 -3.12 -1.92 11.74
C GLY A 77 -3.79 -2.50 10.50
N ALA A 78 -3.02 -2.82 9.46
CA ALA A 78 -3.44 -3.68 8.37
C ALA A 78 -3.68 -5.12 8.86
N SER A 79 -4.53 -5.88 8.16
CA SER A 79 -4.69 -7.30 8.43
C SER A 79 -3.44 -8.08 7.98
N GLU A 80 -3.27 -9.30 8.50
CA GLU A 80 -2.17 -10.16 8.07
C GLU A 80 -2.28 -10.56 6.59
N GLU A 81 -3.50 -10.63 6.05
CA GLU A 81 -3.73 -10.84 4.61
C GLU A 81 -3.17 -9.68 3.78
N MET A 82 -3.45 -8.43 4.17
CA MET A 82 -2.89 -7.25 3.51
C MET A 82 -1.37 -7.23 3.60
N ALA A 83 -0.81 -7.48 4.80
CA ALA A 83 0.63 -7.47 5.02
C ALA A 83 1.37 -8.62 4.31
N GLN A 84 0.69 -9.71 3.94
CA GLN A 84 1.26 -10.77 3.12
C GLN A 84 1.18 -10.49 1.62
N ALA A 85 0.21 -9.69 1.20
CA ALA A 85 0.04 -9.28 -0.19
C ALA A 85 0.99 -8.13 -0.60
N ILE A 86 1.42 -7.32 0.37
CA ILE A 86 2.45 -6.27 0.26
C ILE A 86 3.84 -6.91 0.30
#